data_AF-A0A925HRS9-F1
#
_entry.id   AF-A0A925HRS9-F1
#
_cell.length_a   1.000
_cell.length_b   1.000
_cell.length_c   1.000
_cell.angle_alpha   90.00
_cell.angle_beta   90.00
_cell.angle_gamma   90.00
#
_symmetry.space_group_name_H-M   'P 1'
#
loop_
_entity.id
_entity.type
_entity.pdbx_description
1 polymer ?
#
loop_
_entity_poly.entity_id
_entity_poly.type
_entity_poly.pdbx_seq_one_letter_code
_entity_poly.pdbx_strand_id
1 'polypeptide(L)' 'MTIVSKERAERIARAQPCPRCSEYTYKKLKLRAAETTDHIAGAAWIAEMVCGVCAAHLQLALESDGDVLFFN' A
#
# COMPACT_ATOMS: atom_id res chain seq x y z
N MET A 1 19.98 3.95 6.54
CA MET A 1 18.76 4.21 5.75
C MET A 1 17.61 4.35 6.72
N THR A 2 16.85 5.44 6.63
CA THR A 2 15.72 5.68 7.52
C THR A 2 14.49 5.05 6.90
N ILE A 3 13.91 4.04 7.56
CA ILE A 3 12.67 3.41 7.12
C ILE A 3 11.58 4.48 7.12
N VAL A 4 10.84 4.59 6.02
CA VAL A 4 9.69 5.48 5.88
C VAL A 4 8.74 5.28 7.07
N SER A 5 8.32 6.37 7.71
CA SER A 5 7.42 6.29 8.86
C SER A 5 6.06 5.73 8.44
N LYS A 6 5.35 5.10 9.38
CA LYS A 6 3.99 4.59 9.16
C LYS A 6 3.06 5.64 8.55
N GLU A 7 3.09 6.86 9.08
CA GLU A 7 2.29 7.99 8.59
C GLU A 7 2.62 8.38 7.15
N ARG A 8 3.90 8.32 6.76
CA ARG A 8 4.33 8.61 5.40
C ARG A 8 3.99 7.47 4.45
N ALA A 9 4.16 6.22 4.87
CA ALA A 9 3.74 5.05 4.11
C ALA A 9 2.22 5.05 3.86
N GLU A 10 1.41 5.44 4.84
CA GLU A 10 -0.04 5.57 4.66
C GLU A 10 -0.39 6.65 3.63
N ARG A 11 0.30 7.80 3.65
CA ARG A 11 0.13 8.85 2.64
C ARG A 11 0.49 8.36 1.23
N ILE A 12 1.59 7.62 1.09
CA ILE A 12 2.01 7.07 -0.21
C ILE A 12 0.98 6.06 -0.73
N ALA A 13 0.46 5.18 0.14
CA ALA A 13 -0.58 4.21 -0.22
C ALA A 13 -1.87 4.91 -0.71
N ARG A 14 -2.32 5.96 -0.02
CA ARG A 14 -3.49 6.77 -0.43
C ARG A 14 -3.28 7.53 -1.75
N ALA A 15 -2.03 7.82 -2.09
CA ALA A 15 -1.67 8.49 -3.34
C ALA A 15 -1.68 7.54 -4.55
N GLN A 16 -2.02 6.26 -4.38
CA GLN A 16 -2.18 5.32 -5.49
C GLN A 16 -3.64 5.25 -5.96
N PRO A 17 -3.92 5.37 -7.26
CA PRO A 17 -5.26 5.19 -7.80
C PRO A 17 -5.68 3.73 -7.71
N CYS A 18 -6.99 3.49 -7.61
CA CYS A 18 -7.53 2.15 -7.75
C CYS A 18 -7.22 1.62 -9.17
N PRO A 19 -6.56 0.46 -9.34
CA PRO A 19 -6.18 -0.05 -10.67
C PRO A 19 -7.40 -0.41 -11.54
N ARG A 20 -8.59 -0.53 -10.94
CA ARG A 20 -9.82 -0.92 -11.64
C ARG A 20 -10.65 0.27 -12.13
N CYS A 21 -10.78 1.33 -11.33
CA CYS A 21 -11.65 2.47 -11.65
C CYS A 21 -10.95 3.83 -11.58
N SER A 22 -9.65 3.87 -11.34
CA SER A 22 -8.80 5.08 -11.25
C SER A 22 -9.14 6.07 -10.13
N GLU A 23 -10.08 5.71 -9.26
CA GLU A 23 -10.48 6.55 -8.12
C GLU A 23 -9.50 6.42 -6.96
N TYR A 24 -9.34 7.49 -6.19
CA TYR A 24 -8.47 7.57 -5.02
C TYR A 24 -9.22 7.36 -3.69
N THR A 25 -10.53 7.12 -3.76
CA THR A 25 -11.35 6.90 -2.57
C THR A 25 -11.27 5.45 -2.11
N TYR A 26 -10.78 5.25 -0.88
CA TYR A 26 -10.73 3.94 -0.22
C TYR A 26 -11.56 3.97 1.06
N LYS A 27 -12.53 3.05 1.16
CA LYS A 27 -13.36 2.88 2.36
C LYS A 27 -12.63 2.15 3.49
N LYS A 28 -11.56 1.42 3.15
CA LYS A 28 -10.69 0.73 4.09
C LYS A 28 -9.25 0.85 3.61
N LEU A 29 -8.35 1.20 4.52
CA LEU A 29 -6.91 1.15 4.34
C LEU A 29 -6.33 0.60 5.64
N LYS A 30 -5.58 -0.48 5.55
CA LYS A 30 -4.85 -1.07 6.66
C LYS A 30 -3.39 -1.15 6.28
N LEU A 31 -2.53 -0.52 7.08
CA LEU A 31 -1.09 -0.53 6.89
C LEU A 31 -0.43 -1.34 8.00
N ARG A 32 0.45 -2.27 7.63
CA ARG A 32 1.28 -3.06 8.56
C ARG A 32 2.72 -3.12 8.06
N ALA A 33 3.66 -3.38 8.97
CA ALA A 33 5.03 -3.68 8.57
C ALA A 33 5.05 -4.98 7.78
N ALA A 34 5.94 -5.08 6.79
CA ALA A 34 6.15 -6.31 6.06
C ALA A 34 6.78 -7.37 6.98
N GLU A 35 6.31 -8.61 6.84
CA GLU A 35 6.84 -9.77 7.55
C GLU A 35 7.65 -10.63 6.57
N THR A 36 8.54 -11.46 7.09
CA THR A 36 9.35 -12.38 6.26
C THR A 36 8.49 -13.38 5.47
N THR A 37 7.24 -13.59 5.90
CA THR A 37 6.24 -14.44 5.25
C THR A 37 5.54 -13.80 4.05
N ASP A 38 5.68 -12.48 3.84
CA ASP A 38 5.01 -11.79 2.72
C ASP A 38 5.64 -12.13 1.36
N HIS A 39 6.84 -12.72 1.33
CA HIS A 39 7.58 -13.09 0.11
C HIS A 39 7.82 -11.94 -0.88
N ILE A 40 7.69 -10.68 -0.44
CA ILE A 40 8.01 -9.48 -1.24
C ILE A 40 9.36 -8.95 -0.77
N ALA A 41 10.40 -9.25 -1.56
CA ALA A 41 11.74 -8.75 -1.28
C ALA A 41 11.76 -7.21 -1.32
N GLY A 42 12.39 -6.58 -0.30
CA GLY A 42 12.52 -5.12 -0.21
C GLY A 42 11.33 -4.41 0.44
N ALA A 43 10.19 -5.08 0.64
CA ALA A 43 9.04 -4.47 1.30
C ALA A 43 9.35 -4.15 2.78
N ALA A 44 9.10 -2.90 3.15
CA ALA A 44 9.07 -2.42 4.53
C ALA A 44 7.63 -2.32 5.07
N TRP A 45 6.67 -2.00 4.21
CA TRP A 45 5.26 -1.86 4.58
C TRP A 45 4.36 -2.57 3.58
N ILE A 46 3.24 -3.10 4.08
CA ILE A 46 2.15 -3.66 3.29
C ILE A 46 0.87 -2.88 3.59
N ALA A 47 0.24 -2.35 2.53
CA ALA A 47 -1.05 -1.68 2.59
C ALA A 47 -2.13 -2.55 1.94
N GLU A 48 -3.17 -2.88 2.70
CA GLU A 48 -4.37 -3.55 2.22
C GLU A 48 -5.49 -2.52 2.12
N MET A 49 -6.02 -2.31 0.92
CA MET A 49 -6.99 -1.27 0.62
C MET A 49 -8.23 -1.83 -0.05
N VAL A 50 -9.37 -1.19 0.19
CA VAL A 50 -10.63 -1.51 -0.49
C VAL A 50 -11.20 -0.23 -1.07
N CYS A 51 -11.35 -0.21 -2.41
CA CYS A 51 -11.90 0.92 -3.13
C CYS A 51 -13.31 1.25 -2.61
N GLY A 52 -13.57 2.53 -2.37
CA GLY A 52 -14.87 3.05 -1.94
C GLY A 52 -15.90 3.06 -3.06
N VAL A 53 -15.48 3.01 -4.32
CA VAL A 53 -16.34 3.13 -5.51
C VAL A 53 -16.66 1.77 -6.11
N CYS A 54 -15.66 1.00 -6.54
CA CYS A 54 -15.85 -0.30 -7.20
C CYS A 54 -15.65 -1.51 -6.28
N ALA A 55 -15.36 -1.30 -4.99
CA ALA A 55 -15.08 -2.34 -4.00
C ALA A 55 -13.90 -3.28 -4.34
N ALA A 56 -13.04 -2.92 -5.30
CA ALA A 56 -11.82 -3.66 -5.57
C ALA A 56 -10.91 -3.71 -4.33
N HIS A 57 -10.36 -4.89 -4.07
CA HIS A 57 -9.31 -5.08 -3.09
C HIS A 57 -7.97 -4.83 -3.79
N LEU A 58 -7.09 -4.08 -3.12
CA LEU A 58 -5.77 -3.74 -3.61
C LEU A 58 -4.77 -4.02 -2.51
N GLN A 59 -3.68 -4.70 -2.84
CA GLN A 59 -2.51 -4.81 -1.98
C GLN A 59 -1.35 -3.99 -2.56
N LEU A 60 -0.67 -3.23 -1.71
CA LEU A 60 0.56 -2.52 -2.07
C LEU A 60 1.66 -2.92 -1.11
N ALA A 61 2.86 -3.15 -1.64
CA ALA A 61 4.07 -3.16 -0.85
C ALA A 61 4.81 -1.84 -1.05
N LEU A 62 5.44 -1.35 0.01
CA LEU A 62 6.29 -0.15 -0.05
C LEU A 62 7.68 -0.51 0.45
N GLU A 63 8.71 -0.08 -0.26
CA GLU A 63 10.10 -0.20 0.16
C GLU A 63 10.44 0.79 1.28
N SER A 64 11.65 0.62 1.84
CA SER A 64 12.09 1.42 2.98
C SER A 64 12.22 2.92 2.70
N ASP A 65 12.47 3.31 1.45
CA ASP A 65 12.58 4.70 0.98
C ASP A 65 11.23 5.32 0.55
N GLY A 66 10.21 4.49 0.32
CA GLY A 66 8.88 4.90 -0.10
C GLY A 66 8.49 4.52 -1.53
N ASP A 67 9.36 3.85 -2.29
CA ASP A 67 9.00 3.27 -3.58
C ASP A 67 7.90 2.22 -3.47
N VAL A 68 6.99 2.23 -4.44
CA VAL A 68 5.78 1.39 -4.44
C VAL A 68 6.02 0.15 -5.30
N LEU A 69 5.96 -1.01 -4.66
CA LEU A 69 5.92 -2.32 -5.29
C LEU A 69 4.44 -2.74 -5.41
N PHE A 70 3.84 -2.53 -6.58
CA PHE A 70 2.43 -2.87 -6.82
C PHE A 70 2.19 -4.38 -6.78
N PHE A 71 1.16 -4.82 -6.05
CA PHE A 71 0.74 -6.22 -6.01
C PHE A 71 -0.80 -6.33 -6.02
N ASN A 72 -1.39 -6.37 -7.22
CA ASN A 72 -2.80 -6.73 -7.51
C ASN A 72 -3.90 -5.99 -6.72
#